data_AF-A0A6V7Y1F4-F1
#
_entry.id   AF-A0A6V7Y1F4-F1
#
_cell.length_a   1.000
_cell.length_b   1.000
_cell.length_c   1.000
_cell.angle_alpha   90.00
_cell.angle_beta   90.00
_cell.angle_gamma   90.00
#
_symmetry.space_group_name_H-M   'P 1'
#
loop_
_entity.id
_entity.type
_entity.pdbx_description
1 polymer ?
#
loop_
_entity_poly.entity_id
_entity_poly.type
_entity_poly.pdbx_seq_one_letter_code
_entity_poly.pdbx_strand_id
1 'polypeptide(L)'
;MDGGDLLGFLRECRPKKGRSSRLCLRDLIAIAVDVGRGCVHLETYKHVHRDLAARNCLISSKTSPQRVTKIADFGLARSLFVDDYYRVHGQAGHKINLS
;
A
#
# COMPACT_ATOMS: atom_id res chain seq x y z
N MET A 1 3.81 -8.23 5.84
CA MET A 1 2.56 -8.63 5.15
C MET A 1 2.91 -9.86 4.35
N ASP A 2 2.80 -11.01 5.01
CA ASP A 2 3.58 -12.20 4.63
C ASP A 2 2.94 -12.95 3.47
N GLY A 3 1.70 -12.59 3.11
CA GLY A 3 1.03 -13.17 1.96
C GLY A 3 1.31 -12.46 0.63
N GLY A 4 2.16 -11.43 0.62
CA GLY A 4 2.57 -10.73 -0.61
C GLY A 4 1.46 -9.84 -1.19
N ASP A 5 1.53 -9.60 -2.50
CA ASP A 5 0.55 -8.77 -3.20
C ASP A 5 -0.76 -9.53 -3.50
N LEU A 6 -1.86 -8.79 -3.51
CA LEU A 6 -3.20 -9.33 -3.71
C LEU A 6 -3.38 -9.91 -5.12
N LEU A 7 -2.74 -9.34 -6.15
CA LEU A 7 -2.87 -9.86 -7.52
C LEU A 7 -2.27 -11.27 -7.63
N GLY A 8 -1.06 -11.49 -7.11
CA GLY A 8 -0.42 -12.79 -7.02
C GLY A 8 -1.27 -13.79 -6.25
N PHE A 9 -1.77 -13.38 -5.08
CA PHE A 9 -2.64 -14.23 -4.27
C PHE A 9 -3.93 -14.65 -4.98
N LEU A 10 -4.64 -13.71 -5.63
CA LEU A 10 -5.87 -14.01 -6.37
C LEU A 10 -5.60 -14.97 -7.54
N ARG A 11 -4.47 -14.83 -8.22
CA ARG A 11 -4.04 -15.74 -9.30
C ARG A 11 -3.79 -17.16 -8.77
N GLU A 12 -3.13 -17.30 -7.63
CA GLU A 12 -2.91 -18.59 -6.97
C GLU A 12 -4.21 -19.26 -6.51
N CYS A 13 -5.24 -18.47 -6.22
CA CYS A 13 -6.54 -18.96 -5.76
C CYS A 13 -7.53 -19.27 -6.89
N ARG A 14 -7.17 -19.02 -8.16
CA ARG A 14 -8.05 -19.37 -9.29
C ARG A 14 -8.39 -20.87 -9.27
N PRO A 15 -9.67 -21.25 -9.47
CA PRO A 15 -10.03 -22.64 -9.72
C PRO A 15 -9.19 -23.22 -10.85
N LYS A 16 -8.74 -24.46 -10.69
CA LYS A 16 -8.04 -25.22 -11.73
C LYS A 16 -8.85 -26.49 -12.02
N LYS A 17 -8.59 -27.15 -13.16
CA LYS A 17 -9.25 -28.42 -13.49
C LYS A 17 -9.06 -29.41 -12.34
N GLY A 18 -10.16 -29.88 -11.75
CA GLY A 18 -10.14 -30.79 -10.60
C GLY A 18 -9.80 -30.15 -9.24
N ARG A 19 -9.69 -28.82 -9.13
CA ARG A 19 -9.42 -28.12 -7.85
C ARG A 19 -10.25 -26.85 -7.72
N SER A 20 -11.14 -26.83 -6.75
CA SER A 20 -11.91 -25.64 -6.36
C SER A 20 -11.03 -24.50 -5.87
N SER A 21 -11.54 -23.27 -5.95
CA SER A 21 -10.85 -22.12 -5.37
C SER A 21 -10.66 -22.30 -3.86
N ARG A 22 -9.56 -21.74 -3.35
CA ARG A 22 -9.35 -21.57 -1.90
C ARG A 22 -10.13 -20.39 -1.32
N LEU A 23 -10.75 -19.57 -2.17
CA LEU A 23 -11.54 -18.41 -1.79
C LEU A 23 -13.00 -18.66 -2.09
N CYS A 24 -13.85 -18.37 -1.12
CA CYS A 24 -15.28 -18.25 -1.32
C CYS A 24 -15.67 -16.78 -1.55
N LEU A 25 -16.94 -16.53 -1.90
CA LEU A 25 -17.46 -15.18 -2.11
C LEU A 25 -17.28 -14.29 -0.86
N ARG A 26 -17.45 -14.86 0.33
CA ARG A 26 -17.26 -14.13 1.60
C ARG A 26 -15.83 -13.59 1.73
N ASP A 27 -14.82 -14.36 1.31
CA ASP A 27 -13.43 -13.91 1.37
C ASP A 27 -13.17 -12.75 0.41
N LEU A 28 -13.75 -12.80 -0.80
CA LEU A 28 -13.63 -11.73 -1.79
C LEU A 28 -14.31 -10.45 -1.32
N ILE A 29 -15.48 -10.56 -0.67
CA ILE A 29 -16.17 -9.43 -0.06
C ILE A 29 -15.33 -8.84 1.07
N ALA A 30 -14.75 -9.67 1.95
CA ALA A 30 -13.91 -9.20 3.04
C ALA A 30 -12.68 -8.42 2.51
N ILE A 31 -12.03 -8.92 1.46
CA ILE A 31 -10.94 -8.21 0.77
C ILE A 31 -11.40 -6.85 0.25
N ALA A 32 -12.55 -6.79 -0.42
CA ALA A 32 -13.10 -5.54 -0.95
C ALA A 32 -13.45 -4.54 0.16
N VAL A 33 -14.01 -5.01 1.28
CA VAL A 33 -14.31 -4.19 2.46
C VAL A 33 -13.04 -3.61 3.07
N ASP A 34 -11.98 -4.40 3.21
CA ASP A 34 -10.70 -3.95 3.72
C ASP A 34 -10.07 -2.86 2.82
N VAL A 35 -10.09 -3.06 1.50
CA VAL A 35 -9.64 -2.04 0.54
C VAL A 35 -10.52 -0.78 0.62
N GLY A 36 -11.84 -0.93 0.69
CA GLY A 36 -12.76 0.21 0.85
C GLY A 36 -12.48 1.03 2.11
N ARG A 37 -12.25 0.37 3.24
CA ARG A 37 -11.83 1.03 4.50
C ARG A 37 -10.51 1.78 4.34
N GLY A 38 -9.55 1.19 3.62
CA GLY A 38 -8.30 1.86 3.26
C GLY A 38 -8.56 3.13 2.43
N CYS A 39 -9.44 3.09 1.44
CA CYS A 39 -9.79 4.25 0.62
C CYS A 39 -10.44 5.38 1.44
N VAL A 40 -11.35 5.04 2.35
CA VAL A 40 -11.97 6.04 3.27
C VAL A 40 -10.90 6.69 4.16
N HIS A 41 -9.92 5.92 4.62
CA HIS A 41 -8.79 6.46 5.36
C HIS A 41 -7.99 7.44 4.49
N LEU A 42 -7.62 7.08 3.26
CA LEU A 42 -6.90 7.98 2.35
C LEU A 42 -7.68 9.28 2.08
N GLU A 43 -9.00 9.19 1.89
CA GLU A 43 -9.87 10.35 1.70
C GLU A 43 -9.86 11.28 2.91
N THR A 44 -9.85 10.72 4.13
CA THR A 44 -9.82 11.48 5.39
C THR A 44 -8.58 12.39 5.46
N TYR A 45 -7.44 11.95 4.91
CA TYR A 45 -6.20 12.72 4.84
C TYR A 45 -6.00 13.45 3.51
N LYS A 46 -7.04 13.55 2.67
CA LYS A 46 -7.00 14.20 1.35
C LYS A 46 -5.88 13.65 0.45
N HIS A 47 -5.53 12.37 0.62
CA HIS A 47 -4.47 11.73 -0.13
C HIS A 47 -5.03 10.97 -1.33
N VAL A 48 -4.58 11.33 -2.52
CA VAL A 48 -4.96 10.63 -3.77
C VAL A 48 -3.91 9.59 -4.08
N HIS A 49 -4.28 8.30 -4.00
CA HIS A 49 -3.35 7.19 -4.27
C HIS A 49 -2.86 7.14 -5.74
N ARG A 50 -3.69 7.57 -6.70
CA ARG A 50 -3.43 7.62 -8.16
C ARG A 50 -3.16 6.29 -8.88
N ASP A 51 -2.86 5.22 -8.15
CA ASP A 51 -2.66 3.87 -8.69
C ASP A 51 -3.30 2.79 -7.78
N LEU A 52 -4.61 2.91 -7.54
CA LEU A 52 -5.34 1.90 -6.78
C LEU A 52 -5.55 0.65 -7.64
N ALA A 53 -4.77 -0.39 -7.38
CA ALA A 53 -4.83 -1.67 -8.09
C ALA A 53 -4.49 -2.84 -7.16
N ALA A 54 -4.92 -4.05 -7.51
CA ALA A 54 -4.65 -5.26 -6.70
C ALA A 54 -3.15 -5.53 -6.49
N ARG A 55 -2.29 -5.18 -7.45
CA ARG A 55 -0.82 -5.29 -7.30
C ARG A 55 -0.25 -4.36 -6.22
N ASN A 56 -0.96 -3.28 -5.90
CA ASN A 56 -0.63 -2.30 -4.86
C ASN A 56 -1.45 -2.55 -3.58
N CYS A 57 -2.03 -3.74 -3.43
CA CYS A 57 -2.64 -4.18 -2.18
C CYS A 57 -1.83 -5.36 -1.65
N LEU A 58 -1.60 -5.39 -0.35
CA LEU A 58 -0.89 -6.45 0.34
C LEU A 58 -1.86 -7.29 1.15
N ILE A 59 -1.54 -8.57 1.38
CA ILE A 59 -2.33 -9.47 2.23
C ILE A 59 -1.50 -9.92 3.45
N SER A 60 -2.12 -10.02 4.61
CA SER A 60 -1.41 -10.41 5.84
C SER A 60 -0.95 -11.86 5.87
N SER A 61 -1.75 -12.80 5.34
CA SER A 61 -1.44 -14.23 5.30
C SER A 61 -2.16 -14.92 4.14
N LYS A 62 -1.55 -15.94 3.50
CA LYS A 62 -2.17 -16.77 2.44
C LYS A 62 -3.03 -17.91 2.98
N THR A 63 -2.91 -18.27 4.25
CA THR A 63 -3.57 -19.46 4.83
C THR A 63 -4.57 -19.11 5.91
N SER A 64 -4.41 -17.97 6.60
CA SER A 64 -5.32 -17.58 7.68
C SER A 64 -6.72 -17.22 7.16
N PRO A 65 -7.81 -17.70 7.79
CA PRO A 65 -9.17 -17.24 7.49
C PRO A 65 -9.40 -15.78 7.94
N GLN A 66 -8.58 -15.26 8.85
CA GLN A 66 -8.63 -13.89 9.37
C GLN A 66 -7.61 -12.98 8.68
N ARG A 67 -7.32 -13.26 7.40
CA ARG A 67 -6.44 -12.42 6.59
C ARG A 67 -7.01 -11.01 6.46
N VAL A 68 -6.13 -10.02 6.41
CA VAL A 68 -6.46 -8.61 6.19
C VAL A 68 -5.76 -8.15 4.93
N THR A 69 -6.45 -7.36 4.12
CA THR A 69 -5.86 -6.68 2.95
C THR A 69 -5.57 -5.22 3.30
N LYS A 70 -4.41 -4.69 2.89
CA LYS A 70 -4.10 -3.26 3.06
C LYS A 70 -3.66 -2.66 1.74
N ILE A 71 -4.02 -1.41 1.52
CA ILE A 71 -3.50 -0.61 0.42
C ILE A 71 -2.03 -0.27 0.72
N ALA A 72 -1.16 -0.42 -0.28
CA ALA A 72 0.24 -0.06 -0.20
C ALA A 72 0.55 1.07 -1.17
N ASP A 73 1.10 2.16 -0.64
CA ASP A 73 1.52 3.33 -1.41
C ASP A 73 3.00 3.63 -1.15
N PHE A 74 3.85 3.37 -2.15
CA PHE A 74 5.28 3.69 -2.07
C PHE A 74 5.55 5.20 -2.10
N GLY A 75 4.59 6.02 -2.53
CA GLY A 75 4.66 7.49 -2.47
C GLY A 75 4.61 8.03 -1.04
N LEU A 76 3.81 7.41 -0.18
CA LEU A 76 3.73 7.75 1.25
C LEU A 76 5.01 7.38 2.02
N ALA A 77 5.60 6.21 1.71
CA ALA A 77 6.86 5.80 2.29
C ALA A 77 7.97 6.83 1.99
N ARG A 78 8.02 7.36 0.76
CA ARG A 78 9.00 8.38 0.38
C ARG A 78 8.80 9.71 1.14
N SER A 79 7.55 10.11 1.43
CA SER A 79 7.27 11.35 2.17
C SER A 79 7.71 11.28 3.63
N LEU A 80 7.53 10.13 4.31
CA LEU A 80 7.94 9.95 5.70
C LEU A 80 9.46 10.02 5.93
N PHE A 81 10.26 9.77 4.90
CA PHE A 81 11.74 9.90 4.98
C PHE A 81 12.27 11.25 4.50
N VAL A 82 11.43 12.09 3.90
CA VAL A 82 11.86 13.40 3.36
C VAL A 82 11.78 14.51 4.40
N ASP A 83 10.87 14.43 5.38
CA ASP A 83 10.74 15.45 6.42
C ASP A 83 11.97 15.53 7.36
N ASP A 84 12.79 14.49 7.45
CA ASP A 84 14.05 14.51 8.21
C ASP A 84 15.31 14.85 7.37
N TYR A 85 15.24 14.81 6.03
CA TYR A 85 16.44 14.91 5.17
C TYR A 85 16.56 16.18 4.32
N TYR A 86 15.57 17.06 4.33
CA TYR A 86 15.58 18.32 3.55
C TYR A 86 15.59 19.60 4.39
N ARG A 87 16.18 19.57 5.59
CA ARG A 87 16.68 20.81 6.24
C ARG A 87 18.14 21.06 5.84
N VAL A 88 18.40 21.17 4.54
CA VAL A 88 19.64 21.79 4.08
C VAL A 88 19.52 23.28 4.40
N HIS A 89 20.24 23.72 5.42
CA HIS A 89 20.38 25.14 5.78
C HIS A 89 20.92 25.94 4.58
N GLY A 90 20.02 26.47 3.76
CA GLY A 90 20.33 27.58 2.87
C GLY A 90 20.43 28.86 3.70
N GLN A 91 21.58 29.13 4.32
CA GLN A 91 21.89 30.45 4.86
C GLN A 91 23.22 30.98 4.31
N ALA A 92 23.05 31.99 3.44
CA ALA A 92 23.87 33.19 3.28
C ALA A 92 25.39 33.03 3.15
N GLY A 93 25.86 32.96 1.90
CA GLY A 93 27.22 33.35 1.56
C GLY A 93 27.45 34.83 1.87
N HIS A 94 28.09 35.11 3.00
CA HIS A 94 28.67 36.40 3.33
C HIS A 94 29.77 36.71 2.31
N LYS A 95 29.61 37.80 1.54
CA LYS A 95 30.68 38.38 0.73
C LYS A 95 31.74 38.94 1.68
N ILE A 96 32.91 38.33 1.70
CA ILE A 96 34.13 38.91 2.31
C ILE A 96 34.60 40.06 1.40
N ASN A 97 34.50 41.28 1.91
CA ASN A 97 35.16 42.46 1.35
C ASN A 97 36.62 42.43 1.84
N LEU A 98 37.57 42.35 0.91
CA LEU A 98 38.99 42.58 1.19
C LEU A 98 39.31 44.01 0.75
N SER A 99 39.60 44.87 1.72
CA SER A 99 40.34 46.11 1.61
C SER A 99 41.48 46.07 2.61
#